data_AF-A0A1Y2SDS4-F1
#
_entry.id   AF-A0A1Y2SDS4-F1
#
_cell.length_a   1.000
_cell.length_b   1.000
_cell.length_c   1.000
_cell.angle_alpha   90.00
_cell.angle_beta   90.00
_cell.angle_gamma   90.00
#
_symmetry.space_group_name_H-M   'P 1'
#
loop_
_entity.id
_entity.type
_entity.pdbx_description
1 polymer ?
#
loop_
_entity_poly.entity_id
_entity_poly.type
_entity_poly.pdbx_seq_one_letter_code
_entity_poly.pdbx_strand_id
1 'polypeptide(L)'
;MLKKLLLLSTLAMSGCVFNKIPTDNLTSLSGNELCSALGENSDNGNTTLRILDEITSRKDAIDMEKCHALEMSARTRGSNFGDPSAWARESSRMLEQTRRDVEMFKRLKEMGKI
;
A
#
# COMPACT_ATOMS: atom_id res chain seq x y z
N MET A 1 46.63 16.91 2.09
CA MET A 1 45.42 16.56 1.31
C MET A 1 44.48 15.55 1.98
N LEU A 2 44.84 14.94 3.12
CA LEU A 2 44.00 13.98 3.86
C LEU A 2 42.70 14.56 4.49
N LYS A 3 42.67 15.86 4.82
CA LYS A 3 41.56 16.47 5.56
C LYS A 3 40.26 16.63 4.74
N LYS A 4 40.34 16.64 3.40
CA LYS A 4 39.15 16.78 2.54
C LYS A 4 38.45 15.44 2.24
N LEU A 5 39.11 14.31 2.50
CA LEU A 5 38.55 12.99 2.21
C LEU A 5 37.59 12.50 3.33
N LEU A 6 37.78 12.98 4.56
CA LEU A 6 36.98 12.58 5.72
C LEU A 6 35.56 13.18 5.73
N LEU A 7 35.30 14.24 4.97
CA LEU A 7 33.99 14.91 4.92
C LEU A 7 32.98 14.23 3.97
N LEU A 8 33.44 13.36 3.07
CA LEU A 8 32.55 12.60 2.17
C LEU A 8 31.99 11.33 2.81
N SER A 9 32.59 10.84 3.90
CA SER A 9 32.20 9.58 4.53
C SER A 9 30.94 9.67 5.40
N THR A 10 30.55 10.87 5.84
CA THR A 10 29.39 11.05 6.73
C THR A 10 28.05 11.12 6.01
N LEU A 11 28.01 11.25 4.68
CA LEU A 11 26.76 11.23 3.91
C LEU A 11 26.30 9.81 3.54
N ALA A 12 27.11 8.77 3.76
CA ALA A 12 26.81 7.41 3.31
C ALA A 12 25.96 6.58 4.30
N MET A 13 25.60 7.12 5.47
CA MET A 13 24.92 6.35 6.54
C MET A 13 23.47 6.76 6.81
N SER A 14 22.87 7.69 6.07
CA SER A 14 21.43 7.92 6.12
C SER A 14 20.68 6.95 5.19
N GLY A 15 20.94 5.65 5.33
CA GLY A 15 20.02 4.64 4.82
C GLY A 15 18.82 4.63 5.75
N CYS A 16 17.69 5.21 5.32
CA CYS A 16 16.43 5.01 6.04
C CYS A 16 16.16 3.51 6.09
N VAL A 17 16.37 2.89 7.25
CA VAL A 17 15.88 1.53 7.49
C VAL A 17 14.36 1.64 7.47
N PHE A 18 13.76 1.21 6.36
CA PHE A 18 12.32 1.15 6.20
C PHE A 18 11.79 0.01 7.07
N ASN A 19 11.56 0.28 8.35
CA ASN A 19 10.91 -0.66 9.25
C ASN A 19 9.44 -0.76 8.84
N LYS A 20 8.99 -1.98 8.51
CA LYS A 20 7.57 -2.27 8.30
C LYS A 20 6.77 -1.93 9.55
N ILE A 21 5.53 -1.49 9.37
CA ILE A 21 4.60 -1.24 10.48
C ILE A 21 4.25 -2.59 11.15
N PRO A 22 4.46 -2.73 12.47
CA PRO A 22 4.14 -3.97 13.16
C PRO A 22 2.62 -4.18 13.23
N THR A 23 2.17 -5.38 12.86
CA THR A 23 0.74 -5.73 12.77
C THR A 23 0.26 -6.61 13.92
N ASP A 24 1.04 -6.75 14.99
CA ASP A 24 0.71 -7.58 16.14
C ASP A 24 -0.50 -7.02 16.91
N ASN A 25 -0.58 -5.69 17.00
CA ASN A 25 -1.69 -4.98 17.63
C ASN A 25 -2.27 -3.91 16.69
N LEU A 26 -3.21 -4.33 15.83
CA LEU A 26 -3.87 -3.43 14.89
C LEU A 26 -4.69 -2.34 15.59
N THR A 27 -5.21 -2.62 16.79
CA THR A 27 -6.08 -1.67 17.49
C THR A 27 -5.34 -0.43 17.97
N SER A 28 -4.03 -0.53 18.23
CA SER A 28 -3.19 0.60 18.62
C SER A 28 -2.75 1.48 17.46
N LEU A 29 -2.94 1.03 16.21
CA LEU A 29 -2.55 1.78 15.04
C LEU A 29 -3.57 2.91 14.76
N SER A 30 -3.05 4.07 14.36
CA SER A 30 -3.88 5.14 13.80
C SER A 30 -4.45 4.74 12.44
N GLY A 31 -5.49 5.44 11.99
CA GLY A 31 -6.08 5.19 10.67
C GLY A 31 -5.05 5.26 9.54
N ASN A 32 -4.15 6.24 9.56
CA ASN A 32 -3.10 6.38 8.56
C ASN A 32 -2.13 5.18 8.59
N GLU A 33 -1.73 4.72 9.78
CA GLU A 33 -0.83 3.58 9.95
C GLU A 33 -1.49 2.27 9.50
N LEU A 34 -2.78 2.08 9.78
CA LEU A 34 -3.55 0.94 9.25
C LEU A 34 -3.55 0.92 7.72
N CYS A 35 -3.80 2.06 7.09
CA CYS A 35 -3.82 2.18 5.63
C CYS A 35 -2.42 1.96 5.02
N SER A 36 -1.36 2.48 5.63
CA SER A 36 0.01 2.18 5.20
C SER A 36 0.38 0.71 5.42
N ALA A 37 0.01 0.12 6.56
CA ALA A 37 0.25 -1.28 6.87
C ALA A 37 -0.48 -2.21 5.89
N LEU A 38 -1.67 -1.83 5.44
CA LEU A 38 -2.42 -2.55 4.40
C LEU A 38 -1.60 -2.64 3.10
N GLY A 39 -0.95 -1.55 2.70
CA GLY A 39 -0.09 -1.55 1.52
C GLY A 39 1.18 -2.39 1.69
N GLU A 40 1.86 -2.26 2.83
CA GLU A 40 3.09 -3.00 3.15
C GLU A 40 2.92 -4.52 3.28
N ASN A 41 1.68 -4.98 3.50
CA ASN A 41 1.34 -6.40 3.69
C ASN A 41 0.49 -6.96 2.55
N SER A 42 0.41 -6.28 1.41
CA SER A 42 -0.40 -6.68 0.25
C SER A 42 -0.05 -8.06 -0.34
N ASP A 43 1.13 -8.58 -0.03
CA ASP A 43 1.62 -9.92 -0.38
C ASP A 43 1.25 -11.00 0.66
N ASN A 44 0.82 -10.60 1.86
CA ASN A 44 0.38 -11.49 2.93
C ASN A 44 -1.14 -11.43 3.11
N GLY A 45 -1.83 -12.41 2.53
CA GLY A 45 -3.30 -12.47 2.54
C GLY A 45 -3.93 -12.49 3.94
N ASN A 46 -3.33 -13.24 4.89
CA ASN A 46 -3.88 -13.33 6.25
C ASN A 46 -3.78 -11.99 6.99
N THR A 47 -2.62 -11.35 6.93
CA THR A 47 -2.41 -10.04 7.57
C THR A 47 -3.26 -8.95 6.88
N THR A 48 -3.35 -8.99 5.55
CA THR A 48 -4.20 -8.07 4.76
C THR A 48 -5.65 -8.12 5.22
N LEU A 49 -6.22 -9.32 5.38
CA LEU A 49 -7.62 -9.48 5.82
C LEU A 49 -7.85 -8.92 7.23
N ARG A 50 -6.93 -9.17 8.16
CA ARG A 50 -7.00 -8.62 9.53
C ARG A 50 -6.96 -7.09 9.54
N ILE A 51 -6.13 -6.49 8.70
CA ILE A 51 -6.03 -5.02 8.58
C ILE A 51 -7.31 -4.44 7.95
N LEU A 52 -7.83 -5.08 6.90
CA LEU A 52 -9.09 -4.66 6.27
C LEU A 52 -10.27 -4.73 7.24
N ASP A 53 -10.34 -5.76 8.08
CA ASP A 53 -11.37 -5.89 9.11
C ASP A 53 -11.31 -4.74 10.12
N GLU A 54 -10.11 -4.38 10.58
CA GLU A 54 -9.92 -3.24 11.49
C GLU A 54 -10.23 -1.89 10.83
N ILE A 55 -9.87 -1.70 9.56
CA ILE A 55 -10.25 -0.49 8.80
C ILE A 55 -11.77 -0.43 8.65
N THR A 56 -12.42 -1.55 8.36
CA THR A 56 -13.87 -1.63 8.18
C THR A 56 -14.60 -1.33 9.48
N SER A 57 -14.10 -1.84 10.61
CA SER A 57 -14.67 -1.57 11.94
C SER A 57 -14.59 -0.08 12.33
N ARG A 58 -13.64 0.66 11.73
CA ARG A 58 -13.40 2.10 11.96
C ARG A 58 -13.74 2.99 10.75
N LYS A 59 -14.49 2.49 9.77
CA LYS A 59 -14.74 3.18 8.49
C LYS A 59 -15.28 4.62 8.63
N ASP A 60 -16.01 4.91 9.71
CA ASP A 60 -16.61 6.24 9.93
C ASP A 60 -15.59 7.25 10.47
N ALA A 61 -14.47 6.77 11.03
CA ALA A 61 -13.37 7.59 11.54
C ALA A 61 -12.16 7.65 10.59
N ILE A 62 -12.15 6.81 9.54
CA ILE A 62 -11.08 6.73 8.56
C ILE A 62 -11.56 7.35 7.25
N ASP A 63 -10.85 8.37 6.79
CA ASP A 63 -11.01 8.89 5.43
C ASP A 63 -10.54 7.83 4.42
N MET A 64 -11.49 7.20 3.73
CA MET A 64 -11.23 6.09 2.84
C MET A 64 -10.48 6.49 1.56
N GLU A 65 -10.65 7.72 1.07
CA GLU A 65 -9.90 8.21 -0.09
C GLU A 65 -8.43 8.41 0.28
N LYS A 66 -8.19 9.05 1.42
CA LYS A 66 -6.84 9.20 1.98
C LYS A 66 -6.22 7.84 2.29
N CYS A 67 -7.02 6.90 2.81
CA CYS A 67 -6.57 5.56 3.12
C CYS A 67 -6.05 4.83 1.87
N HIS A 68 -6.81 4.89 0.78
CA HIS A 68 -6.40 4.30 -0.49
C HIS A 68 -5.10 4.92 -1.02
N ALA A 69 -4.94 6.25 -0.94
CA ALA A 69 -3.70 6.91 -1.34
C ALA A 69 -2.48 6.45 -0.52
N LEU A 70 -2.65 6.29 0.81
CA LEU A 70 -1.59 5.80 1.70
C LEU A 70 -1.23 4.34 1.44
N GLU A 71 -2.24 3.51 1.21
CA GLU A 71 -2.08 2.09 0.88
C GLU A 71 -1.31 1.91 -0.44
N MET A 72 -1.72 2.63 -1.50
CA MET A 72 -1.01 2.61 -2.78
C MET A 72 0.42 3.14 -2.67
N SER A 73 0.64 4.22 -1.91
CA SER A 73 2.00 4.72 -1.66
C SER A 73 2.88 3.67 -0.98
N ALA A 74 2.35 2.97 0.03
CA ALA A 74 3.05 1.94 0.76
C ALA A 74 3.32 0.67 -0.08
N ARG A 75 2.37 0.24 -0.93
CA ARG A 75 2.59 -0.84 -1.92
C ARG A 75 3.75 -0.54 -2.84
N THR A 76 3.80 0.70 -3.35
CA THR A 76 4.84 1.12 -4.29
C THR A 76 6.22 1.16 -3.64
N ARG A 77 6.31 1.45 -2.33
CA ARG A 77 7.56 1.40 -1.56
C ARG A 77 8.12 -0.03 -1.40
N GLY A 78 7.26 -1.04 -1.37
CA GLY A 78 7.65 -2.46 -1.38
C GLY A 78 8.03 -2.98 -2.77
N SER A 79 7.58 -2.31 -3.84
CA SER A 79 8.06 -2.59 -5.19
C SER A 79 9.45 -1.98 -5.35
N ASN A 80 10.46 -2.81 -5.60
CA ASN A 80 11.80 -2.34 -5.89
C ASN A 80 11.73 -1.23 -6.96
N PHE A 81 12.05 0.01 -6.59
CA PHE A 81 12.20 1.13 -7.55
C PHE A 81 13.21 0.82 -8.68
N GLY A 82 13.97 -0.27 -8.55
CA GLY A 82 14.87 -0.81 -9.58
C GLY A 82 14.28 -1.89 -10.49
N ASP A 83 12.98 -2.24 -10.40
CA ASP A 83 12.33 -3.17 -11.33
C ASP A 83 11.50 -2.40 -12.37
N PRO A 84 12.01 -2.25 -13.62
CA PRO A 84 11.31 -1.54 -14.70
C PRO A 84 9.93 -2.15 -15.04
N SER A 85 9.71 -3.41 -14.67
CA SER A 85 8.45 -4.12 -14.95
C SER A 85 7.37 -3.89 -13.88
N ALA A 86 7.68 -3.22 -12.78
CA ALA A 86 6.73 -2.96 -11.70
C ALA A 86 5.50 -2.17 -12.19
N TRP A 87 5.72 -1.09 -12.95
CA TRP A 87 4.65 -0.29 -13.55
C TRP A 87 3.82 -1.07 -14.58
N ALA A 88 4.47 -1.94 -15.36
CA ALA A 88 3.77 -2.77 -16.33
C ALA A 88 2.84 -3.78 -15.63
N ARG A 89 3.32 -4.46 -14.59
CA ARG A 89 2.50 -5.40 -13.80
C ARG A 89 1.33 -4.71 -13.11
N GLU A 90 1.56 -3.53 -12.54
CA GLU A 90 0.50 -2.79 -11.85
C GLU A 90 -0.54 -2.26 -12.85
N SER A 91 -0.11 -1.74 -14.00
CA SER A 91 -1.01 -1.36 -15.10
C SER A 91 -1.86 -2.55 -15.57
N SER A 92 -1.28 -3.74 -15.70
CA SER A 92 -2.02 -4.95 -16.09
C SER A 92 -3.04 -5.37 -15.02
N ARG A 93 -2.72 -5.24 -13.73
CA ARG A 93 -3.67 -5.52 -12.64
C ARG A 93 -4.84 -4.54 -12.63
N MET A 94 -4.57 -3.25 -12.78
CA MET A 94 -5.61 -2.22 -12.84
C MET A 94 -6.55 -2.42 -14.03
N LEU A 95 -6.00 -2.80 -15.19
CA LEU A 95 -6.80 -3.12 -16.37
C LEU A 95 -7.73 -4.32 -16.12
N GLU A 96 -7.21 -5.38 -15.51
CA GLU A 96 -8.00 -6.58 -15.21
C GLU A 96 -9.07 -6.33 -14.13
N GLN A 97 -8.77 -5.49 -13.14
CA GLN A 97 -9.76 -5.06 -12.15
C GLN A 97 -10.89 -4.26 -12.81
N THR A 98 -10.53 -3.28 -13.65
CA THR A 98 -11.51 -2.49 -14.41
C THR A 98 -12.40 -3.37 -15.28
N ARG A 99 -11.81 -4.39 -15.93
CA ARG A 99 -12.56 -5.37 -16.73
C ARG A 99 -13.59 -6.12 -15.90
N ARG A 100 -13.22 -6.58 -14.70
CA ARG A 100 -14.13 -7.27 -13.77
C ARG A 100 -15.27 -6.37 -13.30
N ASP A 101 -14.95 -5.11 -12.99
CA ASP A 101 -15.95 -4.15 -12.50
C ASP A 101 -16.97 -3.80 -13.59
N VAL A 102 -16.53 -3.62 -14.84
CA VAL A 102 -17.42 -3.42 -16.00
C VAL A 102 -18.33 -4.62 -16.22
N GLU A 103 -17.79 -5.84 -16.12
CA GLU A 103 -18.58 -7.07 -16.28
C GLU A 103 -19.63 -7.21 -15.17
N MET A 104 -19.25 -6.91 -13.93
CA MET A 104 -20.18 -6.90 -12.79
C MET A 104 -21.28 -5.85 -12.99
N PHE A 105 -20.93 -4.64 -13.42
CA PHE A 105 -21.89 -3.56 -13.68
C PHE A 105 -22.90 -3.94 -14.76
N LYS A 106 -22.43 -4.59 -15.83
CA LYS A 106 -23.30 -5.12 -16.88
C LYS A 106 -24.31 -6.14 -16.33
N ARG A 107 -23.85 -7.08 -15.50
CA ARG A 107 -24.73 -8.08 -14.86
C ARG A 107 -25.75 -7.43 -13.94
N LEU A 108 -25.35 -6.43 -13.15
CA LEU A 108 -26.27 -5.71 -12.26
C LEU A 108 -27.38 -4.98 -13.02
N LYS A 109 -27.05 -4.38 -14.18
CA LYS A 109 -28.02 -3.76 -15.09
C LYS A 109 -28.98 -4.78 -15.71
N GLU A 110 -28.47 -5.93 -16.15
CA GLU A 110 -29.30 -7.03 -16.67
C GLU A 110 -30.26 -7.60 -15.62
N MET A 111 -29.87 -7.56 -14.34
CA MET A 111 -30.70 -7.96 -13.20
C MET A 111 -31.68 -6.88 -12.73
N GLY A 112 -31.67 -5.68 -13.34
CA GLY A 112 -32.52 -4.55 -12.92
C GLY A 112 -32.24 -4.03 -11.51
N LYS A 113 -31.03 -4.29 -10.99
CA LYS A 113 -30.60 -3.82 -9.65
C LYS A 113 -30.07 -2.38 -9.68
N ILE A 114 -29.77 -1.89 -10.87
CA ILE A 114 -29.35 -0.51 -11.23
C ILE A 114 -29.84 -0.20 -12.64
#